data_AF-A0A535ADB1-F1
#
_entry.id   AF-A0A535ADB1-F1
#
_cell.length_a   1.000
_cell.length_b   1.000
_cell.length_c   1.000
_cell.angle_alpha   90.00
_cell.angle_beta   90.00
_cell.angle_gamma   90.00
#
_symmetry.space_group_name_H-M   'P 1'
#
loop_
_entity.id
_entity.type
_entity.pdbx_description
1 polymer ?
#
loop_
_entity_poly.entity_id
_entity_poly.type
_entity_poly.pdbx_seq_one_letter_code
_entity_poly.pdbx_strand_id
1 'polypeptide(L)'
;MPEEEPELSEAEASELARRIEAGEDGIAVPAELLEEPEERRAPPPQNLYARILRMKITEKLKLALRGNRDARMILVRDTNKLLRRFVLLNPRIGEDEVIAVTRNKSADDELLRMITERREWMRNYQVRLGVATNPKARLPVALKQVGTLEERDLRLIAKSRNVPAAVAAQARRILMTTKAPK
;
A
#
# COMPACT_ATOMS: atom_id res chain seq x y z
N MET A 1 14.17 -15.54 -24.22
CA MET A 1 14.50 -15.16 -22.84
C MET A 1 13.98 -13.74 -22.65
N PRO A 2 13.21 -13.41 -21.61
CA PRO A 2 12.87 -12.01 -21.36
C PRO A 2 14.19 -11.30 -21.04
N GLU A 3 14.53 -10.28 -21.81
CA GLU A 3 15.63 -9.38 -21.51
C GLU A 3 15.39 -8.82 -20.11
N GLU A 4 16.32 -9.01 -19.18
CA GLU A 4 16.28 -8.33 -17.88
C GLU A 4 16.37 -6.84 -18.18
N GLU A 5 15.23 -6.15 -18.11
CA GLU A 5 15.22 -4.69 -18.11
C GLU A 5 16.17 -4.23 -16.98
N PRO A 6 17.12 -3.32 -17.27
CA PRO A 6 18.05 -2.87 -16.25
C PRO A 6 17.28 -2.31 -15.05
N GLU A 7 17.63 -2.76 -13.85
CA GLU A 7 17.06 -2.20 -12.62
C GLU A 7 17.37 -0.70 -12.59
N LEU A 8 16.32 0.12 -12.65
CA LEU A 8 16.43 1.57 -12.53
C LEU A 8 16.96 1.89 -11.12
N SER A 9 18.14 2.50 -11.02
CA SER A 9 18.71 2.86 -9.72
C SER A 9 17.84 3.89 -9.00
N GLU A 10 17.97 4.00 -7.67
CA GLU A 10 17.22 5.00 -6.90
C GLU A 10 17.47 6.44 -7.37
N ALA A 11 18.71 6.75 -7.78
CA ALA A 11 19.08 8.07 -8.29
C ALA A 11 18.38 8.35 -9.64
N GLU A 12 18.41 7.40 -10.56
CA GLU A 12 17.74 7.51 -11.86
C GLU A 12 16.22 7.58 -11.71
N ALA A 13 15.65 6.80 -10.80
CA ALA A 13 14.21 6.83 -10.52
C ALA A 13 13.77 8.17 -9.91
N SER A 14 14.58 8.75 -9.02
CA SER A 14 14.33 10.07 -8.43
C SER A 14 14.40 11.19 -9.47
N GLU A 15 15.41 11.17 -10.34
CA GLU A 15 15.53 12.15 -11.42
C GLU A 15 14.40 12.02 -12.44
N LEU A 16 14.04 10.79 -12.79
CA LEU A 16 12.91 10.54 -13.68
C LEU A 16 11.59 10.99 -13.05
N ALA A 17 11.39 10.77 -11.76
CA ALA A 17 10.21 11.25 -11.05
C ALA A 17 10.08 12.77 -11.12
N ARG A 18 11.18 13.53 -10.94
CA ARG A 18 11.19 14.99 -11.10
C ARG A 18 10.79 15.41 -12.52
N ARG A 19 11.31 14.73 -13.54
CA ARG A 19 10.95 14.99 -14.94
C ARG A 19 9.47 14.69 -15.22
N ILE A 20 8.92 13.61 -14.65
CA ILE A 20 7.48 13.27 -14.75
C ILE A 20 6.62 14.34 -14.05
N GLU A 21 7.07 14.86 -12.93
CA GLU A 21 6.40 15.95 -12.22
C GLU A 21 6.41 17.25 -13.05
N ALA A 22 7.54 17.56 -13.70
CA ALA A 22 7.66 18.70 -14.62
C ALA A 22 6.93 18.49 -15.96
N GLY A 23 6.56 17.26 -16.31
CA GLY A 23 5.97 16.92 -17.62
C GLY A 23 6.98 16.82 -18.76
N GLU A 24 8.27 16.71 -18.44
CA GLU A 24 9.41 16.71 -19.37
C GLU A 24 10.02 15.29 -19.55
N ASP A 25 9.26 14.26 -19.21
CA ASP A 25 9.73 12.87 -19.19
C ASP A 25 9.78 12.22 -20.58
N GLY A 26 8.95 12.67 -21.53
CA GLY A 26 8.88 12.10 -22.89
C GLY A 26 8.33 10.67 -22.96
N ILE A 27 7.77 10.12 -21.87
CA ILE A 27 7.23 8.76 -21.79
C ILE A 27 5.78 8.78 -22.26
N ALA A 28 5.46 7.98 -23.28
CA ALA A 28 4.09 7.75 -23.70
C ALA A 28 3.46 6.66 -22.85
N VAL A 29 2.33 6.97 -22.21
CA VAL A 29 1.46 5.98 -21.56
C VAL A 29 0.03 6.17 -22.09
N PRO A 30 -0.80 5.13 -22.09
CA PRO A 30 -2.18 5.24 -22.56
C PRO A 30 -2.96 6.31 -21.78
N ALA A 31 -3.63 7.22 -22.48
CA ALA A 31 -4.31 8.38 -21.88
C ALA A 31 -5.39 7.96 -20.88
N GLU A 32 -6.08 6.85 -21.18
CA GLU A 32 -7.11 6.27 -20.31
C GLU A 32 -6.58 5.85 -18.93
N LEU A 33 -5.25 5.71 -18.77
CA LEU A 33 -4.61 5.37 -17.50
C LEU A 33 -4.15 6.60 -16.71
N LEU A 34 -4.23 7.80 -17.29
CA LEU A 34 -3.95 9.06 -16.61
C LEU A 34 -5.22 9.78 -16.15
N GLU A 35 -6.33 9.46 -16.81
CA GLU A 35 -7.66 10.00 -16.53
C GLU A 35 -8.36 9.16 -15.45
N GLU A 36 -8.90 9.83 -14.42
CA GLU A 36 -9.70 9.14 -13.42
C GLU A 36 -11.04 8.73 -14.05
N PRO A 37 -11.43 7.44 -13.97
CA PRO A 37 -12.68 7.00 -14.57
C PRO A 37 -13.87 7.66 -13.88
N GLU A 38 -14.86 8.10 -14.67
CA GLU A 38 -16.10 8.69 -14.15
C GLU A 38 -16.84 7.72 -13.22
N GLU A 39 -16.85 6.43 -13.57
CA GLU A 39 -17.44 5.37 -12.76
C GLU A 39 -16.38 4.57 -12.02
N ARG A 40 -16.53 4.50 -10.70
CA ARG A 40 -15.73 3.61 -9.86
C ARG A 40 -16.17 2.16 -10.09
N ARG A 41 -15.36 1.41 -10.82
CA ARG A 41 -15.50 -0.04 -10.95
C ARG A 41 -14.46 -0.71 -10.06
N ALA A 42 -14.86 -1.76 -9.35
CA ALA A 42 -13.96 -2.61 -8.58
C ALA A 42 -14.32 -4.07 -8.82
N PRO A 43 -13.36 -4.97 -9.13
CA PRO A 43 -11.92 -4.74 -9.31
C PRO A 43 -11.54 -4.14 -10.68
N PRO A 44 -10.28 -3.69 -10.87
CA PRO A 44 -9.78 -3.29 -12.19
C PRO A 44 -9.96 -4.41 -13.22
N PRO A 45 -10.20 -4.07 -14.51
CA PRO A 45 -10.33 -5.06 -15.57
C PRO A 45 -9.11 -5.99 -15.67
N GLN A 46 -9.32 -7.31 -15.85
CA GLN A 46 -8.21 -8.28 -15.93
C GLN A 46 -7.25 -8.00 -17.10
N ASN A 47 -7.79 -7.49 -18.22
CA ASN A 47 -6.98 -7.07 -19.37
C ASN A 47 -6.04 -5.90 -19.03
N LEU A 48 -6.45 -5.01 -18.11
CA LEU A 48 -5.63 -3.90 -17.66
C LEU A 48 -4.45 -4.37 -16.82
N TYR A 49 -4.68 -5.35 -15.93
CA TYR A 49 -3.59 -5.95 -15.13
C TYR A 49 -2.50 -6.54 -16.02
N ALA A 50 -2.87 -7.38 -16.99
CA ALA A 50 -1.90 -8.00 -17.90
C ALA A 50 -1.16 -6.95 -18.76
N ARG A 51 -1.84 -5.86 -19.15
CA ARG A 51 -1.23 -4.77 -19.91
C ARG A 51 -0.20 -4.01 -19.09
N ILE A 52 -0.53 -3.60 -17.87
CA ILE A 52 0.40 -2.87 -16.99
C ILE A 52 1.61 -3.74 -16.65
N LEU A 53 1.43 -5.04 -16.41
CA LEU A 53 2.57 -5.92 -16.13
C LEU A 53 3.61 -5.97 -17.27
N ARG A 54 3.16 -5.85 -18.52
CA ARG A 54 4.01 -5.85 -19.72
C ARG A 54 4.65 -4.49 -20.03
N MET A 55 4.28 -3.44 -19.30
CA MET A 55 4.89 -2.11 -19.47
C MET A 55 6.31 -2.08 -18.92
N LYS A 56 7.11 -1.19 -19.49
CA LYS A 56 8.47 -0.90 -19.01
C LYS A 56 8.44 -0.28 -17.62
N ILE A 57 9.52 -0.44 -16.87
CA ILE A 57 9.63 0.18 -15.53
C ILE A 57 9.38 1.71 -15.54
N THR A 58 9.81 2.43 -16.58
CA THR A 58 9.64 3.88 -16.70
C THR A 58 8.18 4.27 -16.95
N GLU A 59 7.45 3.52 -17.77
CA GLU A 59 6.01 3.67 -17.99
C GLU A 59 5.22 3.41 -16.71
N LYS A 60 5.57 2.33 -16.01
CA LYS A 60 4.99 2.02 -14.69
C LYS A 60 5.28 3.12 -13.67
N LEU A 61 6.47 3.71 -13.68
CA LEU A 61 6.83 4.82 -12.79
C LEU A 61 5.97 6.06 -13.09
N LYS A 62 5.74 6.38 -14.37
CA LYS A 62 4.82 7.45 -14.77
C LYS A 62 3.40 7.19 -14.28
N LEU A 63 2.90 5.96 -14.45
CA LEU A 63 1.58 5.57 -13.93
C LEU A 63 1.53 5.56 -12.40
N ALA A 64 2.63 5.25 -11.72
CA ALA A 64 2.69 5.32 -10.26
C ALA A 64 2.49 6.76 -9.77
N LEU A 65 3.07 7.76 -10.45
CA LEU A 65 3.02 9.18 -10.06
C LEU A 65 1.82 9.97 -10.62
N ARG A 66 1.31 9.59 -11.79
CA ARG A 66 0.27 10.35 -12.51
C ARG A 66 -0.94 9.50 -12.92
N GLY A 67 -0.86 8.19 -12.75
CA GLY A 67 -1.90 7.27 -13.18
C GLY A 67 -3.16 7.34 -12.31
N ASN A 68 -4.25 6.85 -12.88
CA ASN A 68 -5.56 6.73 -12.25
C ASN A 68 -5.59 5.66 -11.15
N ARG A 69 -6.72 5.59 -10.44
CA ARG A 69 -6.89 4.64 -9.33
C ARG A 69 -6.63 3.19 -9.70
N ASP A 70 -7.07 2.74 -10.88
CA ASP A 70 -6.91 1.35 -11.30
C ASP A 70 -5.44 1.00 -11.55
N ALA A 71 -4.71 1.88 -12.23
CA ALA A 71 -3.28 1.72 -12.43
C ALA A 71 -2.53 1.68 -11.09
N ARG A 72 -2.84 2.59 -10.16
CA ARG A 72 -2.24 2.63 -8.82
C ARG A 72 -2.56 1.37 -8.01
N MET A 73 -3.79 0.90 -8.04
CA MET A 73 -4.23 -0.32 -7.35
C MET A 73 -3.52 -1.58 -7.85
N ILE A 74 -3.11 -1.59 -9.12
CA ILE A 74 -2.28 -2.64 -9.69
C ILE A 74 -0.83 -2.48 -9.23
N LEU A 75 -0.26 -1.28 -9.39
CA LEU A 75 1.15 -0.98 -9.09
C LEU A 75 1.51 -1.06 -7.60
N VAL A 76 0.55 -0.86 -6.70
CA VAL A 76 0.77 -0.99 -5.25
C VAL A 76 1.11 -2.43 -4.82
N ARG A 77 0.84 -3.40 -5.70
CA ARG A 77 1.17 -4.82 -5.51
C ARG A 77 2.32 -5.29 -6.40
N ASP A 78 2.99 -4.38 -7.10
CA ASP A 78 4.10 -4.70 -7.97
C ASP A 78 5.26 -5.32 -7.17
N THR A 79 6.04 -6.18 -7.82
CA THR A 79 7.23 -6.80 -7.20
C THR A 79 8.32 -5.77 -6.94
N ASN A 80 8.43 -4.74 -7.78
CA ASN A 80 9.42 -3.69 -7.63
C ASN A 80 9.06 -2.74 -6.46
N LYS A 81 10.00 -2.58 -5.53
CA LYS A 81 9.83 -1.73 -4.34
C LYS A 81 9.71 -0.25 -4.69
N LEU A 82 10.45 0.21 -5.69
CA LEU A 82 10.44 1.60 -6.14
C LEU A 82 9.04 1.98 -6.61
N LEU A 83 8.43 1.17 -7.48
CA LEU A 83 7.09 1.44 -7.99
C LEU A 83 6.06 1.58 -6.86
N ARG A 84 6.08 0.66 -5.89
CA ARG A 84 5.21 0.74 -4.71
C ARG A 84 5.42 2.00 -3.89
N ARG A 85 6.67 2.46 -3.73
CA ARG A 85 7.00 3.72 -3.07
C ARG A 85 6.47 4.93 -3.84
N PHE A 86 6.66 4.97 -5.15
CA PHE A 86 6.17 6.08 -5.97
C PHE A 86 4.64 6.15 -6.05
N VAL A 87 3.93 5.01 -5.97
CA VAL A 87 2.47 5.01 -5.81
C VAL A 87 2.05 5.77 -4.54
N LEU A 88 2.76 5.59 -3.42
CA LEU A 88 2.49 6.31 -2.17
C LEU A 88 2.82 7.81 -2.22
N LEU A 89 3.60 8.24 -3.22
CA LEU A 89 3.92 9.65 -3.48
C LEU A 89 2.95 10.31 -4.47
N ASN A 90 2.04 9.54 -5.08
CA ASN A 90 1.07 10.08 -6.01
C ASN A 90 0.16 11.11 -5.31
N PRO A 91 -0.01 12.33 -5.86
CA PRO A 91 -0.84 13.37 -5.25
C PRO A 91 -2.34 12.99 -5.19
N ARG A 92 -2.78 12.03 -6.01
CA ARG A 92 -4.17 11.52 -6.05
C ARG A 92 -4.34 10.21 -5.27
N ILE A 93 -3.39 9.82 -4.42
CA ILE A 93 -3.50 8.57 -3.68
C ILE A 93 -4.75 8.52 -2.80
N GLY A 94 -5.50 7.43 -2.92
CA GLY A 94 -6.67 7.15 -2.10
C GLY A 94 -6.39 6.23 -0.90
N GLU A 95 -7.38 6.13 -0.02
CA GLU A 95 -7.31 5.25 1.15
C GLU A 95 -7.28 3.77 0.77
N ASP A 96 -7.92 3.38 -0.34
CA ASP A 96 -8.00 1.99 -0.78
C ASP A 96 -6.60 1.44 -1.13
N GLU A 97 -5.78 2.24 -1.81
CA GLU A 97 -4.40 1.91 -2.12
C GLU A 97 -3.57 1.75 -0.84
N VAL A 98 -3.74 2.65 0.12
CA VAL A 98 -3.06 2.58 1.43
C VAL A 98 -3.49 1.34 2.21
N ILE A 99 -4.78 1.02 2.22
CA ILE A 99 -5.33 -0.21 2.83
C ILE A 99 -4.73 -1.44 2.13
N ALA A 100 -4.60 -1.42 0.81
CA ALA A 100 -3.99 -2.51 0.06
C ALA A 100 -2.53 -2.74 0.47
N VAL A 101 -1.74 -1.68 0.69
CA VAL A 101 -0.36 -1.80 1.22
C VAL A 101 -0.36 -2.42 2.60
N THR A 102 -1.16 -1.89 3.53
CA THR A 102 -1.14 -2.35 4.93
C THR A 102 -1.60 -3.80 5.08
N ARG A 103 -2.46 -4.30 4.19
CA ARG A 103 -2.88 -5.71 4.17
C ARG A 103 -1.89 -6.63 3.46
N ASN A 104 -0.95 -6.10 2.69
CA ASN A 104 0.04 -6.90 1.98
C ASN A 104 1.13 -7.38 2.95
N LYS A 105 1.19 -8.70 3.18
CA LYS A 105 2.19 -9.32 4.07
C LYS A 105 3.62 -9.28 3.52
N SER A 106 3.76 -9.02 2.22
CA SER A 106 5.03 -8.82 1.51
C SER A 106 5.37 -7.33 1.32
N ALA A 107 4.65 -6.43 2.00
CA ALA A 107 4.99 -5.02 2.01
C ALA A 107 6.36 -4.78 2.65
N ASP A 108 7.09 -3.81 2.12
CA ASP A 108 8.36 -3.37 2.70
C ASP A 108 8.12 -2.54 3.97
N ASP A 109 9.02 -2.65 4.95
CA ASP A 109 8.94 -1.88 6.21
C ASP A 109 8.95 -0.36 5.94
N GLU A 110 9.66 0.09 4.91
CA GLU A 110 9.67 1.48 4.48
C GLU A 110 8.27 1.98 4.08
N LEU A 111 7.48 1.17 3.35
CA LEU A 111 6.11 1.53 2.95
C LEU A 111 5.21 1.65 4.17
N LEU A 112 5.31 0.70 5.11
CA LEU A 112 4.55 0.76 6.36
C LEU A 112 4.96 1.95 7.22
N ARG A 113 6.25 2.30 7.25
CA ARG A 113 6.75 3.49 7.92
C ARG A 113 6.14 4.76 7.32
N MET A 114 6.24 4.95 6.00
CA MET A 114 5.61 6.07 5.28
C MET A 114 4.13 6.18 5.63
N ILE A 115 3.43 5.04 5.73
CA ILE A 115 2.02 5.04 6.07
C ILE A 115 1.76 5.49 7.51
N THR A 116 2.52 4.93 8.45
CA THR A 116 2.32 5.19 9.89
C THR A 116 2.73 6.59 10.34
N GLU A 117 3.61 7.26 9.59
CA GLU A 117 4.01 8.65 9.84
C GLU A 117 2.96 9.66 9.38
N ARG A 118 2.10 9.30 8.41
CA ARG A 118 1.01 10.16 7.94
C ARG A 118 -0.25 10.00 8.80
N ARG A 119 -0.52 11.01 9.63
CA ARG A 119 -1.67 11.02 10.56
C ARG A 119 -3.01 10.91 9.86
N GLU A 120 -3.14 11.46 8.65
CA GLU A 120 -4.34 11.38 7.82
C GLU A 120 -4.78 9.93 7.59
N TRP A 121 -3.88 9.07 7.15
CA TRP A 121 -4.18 7.67 6.86
C TRP A 121 -4.45 6.86 8.12
N MET A 122 -3.76 7.19 9.23
CA MET A 122 -3.97 6.52 10.51
C MET A 122 -5.34 6.83 11.16
N ARG A 123 -6.08 7.83 10.66
CA ARG A 123 -7.49 8.06 11.06
C ARG A 123 -8.41 6.98 10.51
N ASN A 124 -8.08 6.38 9.37
CA ASN A 124 -8.87 5.31 8.79
C ASN A 124 -8.71 4.01 9.62
N TYR A 125 -9.84 3.42 10.02
CA TYR A 125 -9.88 2.20 10.82
C TYR A 125 -9.23 1.00 10.12
N GLN A 126 -9.50 0.82 8.82
CA GLN A 126 -8.97 -0.29 8.03
C GLN A 126 -7.45 -0.20 7.86
N VAL A 127 -6.90 1.01 7.79
CA VAL A 127 -5.44 1.23 7.80
C VAL A 127 -4.85 0.80 9.14
N ARG A 128 -5.43 1.22 10.27
CA ARG A 128 -4.97 0.79 11.61
C ARG A 128 -5.04 -0.73 11.79
N LEU A 129 -6.15 -1.35 11.34
CA LEU A 129 -6.33 -2.80 11.38
C LEU A 129 -5.28 -3.52 10.52
N GLY A 130 -5.01 -3.01 9.32
CA GLY A 130 -3.96 -3.52 8.44
C GLY A 130 -2.59 -3.46 9.11
N VAL A 131 -2.20 -2.29 9.63
CA VAL A 131 -0.92 -2.10 10.34
C VAL A 131 -0.80 -3.00 11.57
N ALA A 132 -1.86 -3.14 12.37
CA ALA A 132 -1.85 -3.99 13.56
C ALA A 132 -1.63 -5.48 13.22
N THR A 133 -2.14 -5.93 12.08
CA THR A 133 -2.10 -7.35 11.69
C THR A 133 -0.95 -7.70 10.76
N ASN A 134 -0.24 -6.70 10.23
CA ASN A 134 0.86 -6.93 9.29
C ASN A 134 2.14 -7.41 10.00
N PRO A 135 2.73 -8.56 9.61
CA PRO A 135 3.94 -9.08 10.24
C PRO A 135 5.19 -8.23 9.99
N LYS A 136 5.19 -7.37 8.97
CA LYS A 136 6.28 -6.46 8.64
C LYS A 136 6.17 -5.11 9.35
N ALA A 137 5.04 -4.82 10.00
CA ALA A 137 4.92 -3.60 10.77
C ALA A 137 5.82 -3.66 12.01
N ARG A 138 6.55 -2.55 12.27
CA ARG A 138 7.33 -2.41 13.51
C ARG A 138 6.47 -2.69 14.73
N LEU A 139 6.93 -3.63 15.58
CA LEU A 139 6.14 -4.15 16.69
C LEU A 139 5.54 -3.06 17.61
N PRO A 140 6.27 -2.01 18.03
CA PRO A 140 5.69 -0.96 18.87
C PRO A 140 4.52 -0.24 18.22
N VAL A 141 4.58 -0.02 16.90
CA VAL A 141 3.52 0.65 16.14
C VAL A 141 2.31 -0.26 16.02
N ALA A 142 2.51 -1.54 15.69
CA ALA A 142 1.45 -2.53 15.62
C ALA A 142 0.71 -2.67 16.97
N LEU A 143 1.44 -2.81 18.09
CA LEU A 143 0.86 -2.91 19.43
C LEU A 143 0.04 -1.67 19.82
N LYS A 144 0.51 -0.47 19.45
CA LYS A 144 -0.25 0.77 19.65
C LYS A 144 -1.57 0.72 18.88
N GLN A 145 -1.56 0.25 17.64
CA GLN A 145 -2.79 0.17 16.83
C GLN A 145 -3.78 -0.86 17.39
N VAL A 146 -3.31 -2.00 17.90
CA VAL A 146 -4.19 -3.01 18.54
C VAL A 146 -5.07 -2.37 19.63
N GLY A 147 -4.52 -1.46 20.44
CA GLY A 147 -5.27 -0.76 21.48
C GLY A 147 -6.39 0.17 20.97
N THR A 148 -6.45 0.44 19.67
CA THR A 148 -7.46 1.32 19.04
C THR A 148 -8.53 0.57 18.26
N LEU A 149 -8.45 -0.77 18.22
CA LEU A 149 -9.36 -1.61 17.44
C LEU A 149 -10.61 -1.98 18.21
N GLU A 150 -11.67 -2.30 17.47
CA GLU A 150 -12.93 -2.75 18.06
C GLU A 150 -12.83 -4.19 18.59
N GLU A 151 -13.66 -4.50 19.58
CA GLU A 151 -13.68 -5.81 20.25
C GLU A 151 -13.85 -6.98 19.27
N ARG A 152 -14.68 -6.80 18.22
CA ARG A 152 -14.88 -7.81 17.18
C ARG A 152 -13.56 -8.22 16.54
N ASP A 153 -12.75 -7.25 16.13
CA ASP A 153 -11.50 -7.52 15.42
C ASP A 153 -10.39 -7.95 16.38
N LEU A 154 -10.39 -7.44 17.62
CA LEU A 154 -9.54 -7.95 18.70
C LEU A 154 -9.74 -9.46 18.94
N ARG A 155 -10.99 -9.95 18.92
CA ARG A 155 -11.28 -11.39 19.04
C ARG A 155 -10.70 -12.20 17.89
N LEU A 156 -10.75 -11.66 16.67
CA LEU A 156 -10.16 -12.31 15.49
C LEU A 156 -8.64 -12.36 15.60
N ILE A 157 -8.01 -11.24 15.97
CA ILE A 157 -6.56 -11.13 16.16
C ILE A 157 -6.07 -12.08 17.26
N ALA A 158 -6.79 -12.13 18.39
CA ALA A 158 -6.43 -12.98 19.54
C ALA A 158 -6.36 -14.48 19.20
N LYS A 159 -7.12 -14.94 18.20
CA LYS A 159 -7.17 -16.34 17.74
C LYS A 159 -6.33 -16.61 16.49
N SER A 160 -5.88 -15.56 15.80
CA SER A 160 -5.19 -15.68 14.53
C SER A 160 -3.77 -16.19 14.69
N ARG A 161 -3.39 -17.17 13.86
CA ARG A 161 -1.99 -17.62 13.69
C ARG A 161 -1.24 -16.82 12.61
N ASN A 162 -1.95 -15.93 11.92
CA ASN A 162 -1.43 -15.14 10.81
C ASN A 162 -0.86 -13.78 11.22
N VAL A 163 -0.82 -13.49 12.53
CA VAL A 163 -0.34 -12.24 13.11
C VAL A 163 0.82 -12.53 14.07
N PRO A 164 1.71 -11.55 14.35
CA PRO A 164 2.77 -11.72 15.32
C PRO A 164 2.25 -12.16 16.70
N ALA A 165 2.95 -13.09 17.37
CA ALA A 165 2.50 -13.66 18.65
C ALA A 165 2.26 -12.58 19.73
N ALA A 166 3.11 -11.55 19.77
CA ALA A 166 2.98 -10.41 20.68
C ALA A 166 1.70 -9.60 20.43
N VAL A 167 1.32 -9.40 19.18
CA VAL A 167 0.07 -8.73 18.77
C VAL A 167 -1.15 -9.54 19.24
N ALA A 168 -1.15 -10.86 19.00
CA ALA A 168 -2.21 -11.74 19.46
C ALA A 168 -2.33 -11.77 21.00
N ALA A 169 -1.19 -11.75 21.71
CA ALA A 169 -1.15 -11.69 23.17
C ALA A 169 -1.71 -10.37 23.72
N GLN A 170 -1.37 -9.24 23.09
CA GLN A 170 -1.92 -7.93 23.45
C GLN A 170 -3.44 -7.88 23.26
N ALA A 171 -3.95 -8.41 22.14
CA ALA A 171 -5.38 -8.48 21.90
C ALA A 171 -6.10 -9.33 22.97
N ARG A 172 -5.54 -10.49 23.36
CA ARG A 172 -6.08 -11.31 24.47
C ARG A 172 -6.12 -10.54 25.79
N ARG A 173 -5.05 -9.81 26.12
CA ARG A 173 -4.98 -9.00 27.34
C ARG A 173 -6.09 -7.94 27.40
N ILE A 174 -6.28 -7.18 26.30
CA ILE A 174 -7.33 -6.15 26.24
C ILE A 174 -8.71 -6.77 26.44
N LEU A 175 -9.02 -7.88 25.77
CA LEU A 175 -10.30 -8.57 25.90
C LEU A 175 -10.58 -9.09 27.31
N MET A 176 -9.53 -9.48 28.06
CA MET A 176 -9.66 -9.88 29.46
C MET A 176 -9.98 -8.69 30.37
N THR A 177 -9.32 -7.55 30.14
CA THR A 177 -9.57 -6.32 30.92
C THR A 177 -10.95 -5.72 30.65
N THR A 178 -11.41 -5.71 29.38
CA THR A 178 -12.76 -5.22 29.03
C THR A 178 -13.88 -6.10 29.61
N LYS A 179 -13.60 -7.38 29.87
CA LYS A 179 -14.56 -8.31 30.50
C LYS A 179 -14.63 -8.22 32.02
N ALA A 180 -13.78 -7.43 32.69
CA ALA A 180 -13.91 -7.22 34.13
C ALA A 180 -14.96 -6.13 34.39
N PRO A 181 -16.16 -6.46 34.90
CA PRO A 181 -17.11 -5.44 35.30
C PRO A 181 -16.56 -4.70 36.53
N LYS A 182 -16.76 -3.38 36.57
CA LYS A 182 -17.01 -2.69 37.83
C LYS A 182 -18.45 -2.98 38.26
#